data_AF-A0A954FYB3-F1
#
_entry.id   AF-A0A954FYB3-F1
#
_cell.length_a   1.000
_cell.length_b   1.000
_cell.length_c   1.000
_cell.angle_alpha   90.00
_cell.angle_beta   90.00
_cell.angle_gamma   90.00
#
_symmetry.space_group_name_H-M   'P 1'
#
loop_
_entity.id
_entity.type
_entity.pdbx_description
1 polymer ?
#
loop_
_entity_poly.entity_id
_entity_poly.type
_entity_poly.pdbx_seq_one_letter_code
_entity_poly.pdbx_strand_id
1 'polypeptide(L)' 'MKQGTLNETRFMLKNTSTKPIDQIQLQASCGCLTLDTFKSMLAPGESTTAVVEFNSIKKRGWSNVFLILKYVANGKPTD' A
#
# COMPACT_ATOMS: atom_id res chain seq x y z
N MET A 1 12.80 -13.49 -16.95
CA MET A 1 11.71 -12.48 -16.89
C MET A 1 11.88 -11.55 -18.08
N LYS A 2 10.84 -11.37 -18.91
CA LYS A 2 10.88 -10.45 -20.07
C LYS A 2 10.81 -9.01 -19.58
N GLN A 3 11.60 -8.12 -20.17
CA GLN A 3 11.49 -6.67 -19.96
C GLN A 3 10.09 -6.20 -20.37
N GLY A 4 9.45 -5.38 -19.54
CA GLY A 4 8.13 -4.77 -19.84
C GLY A 4 6.92 -5.43 -19.18
N THR A 5 7.10 -6.46 -18.34
CA THR A 5 5.98 -7.02 -17.57
C THR A 5 5.64 -6.11 -16.39
N LEU A 6 4.42 -5.56 -16.40
CA LEU A 6 3.76 -5.05 -15.21
C LEU A 6 3.44 -6.27 -14.34
N ASN A 7 4.09 -6.36 -13.18
CA ASN A 7 3.76 -7.41 -12.21
C ASN A 7 2.88 -6.78 -11.14
N GLU A 8 1.62 -7.18 -11.15
CA GLU A 8 0.66 -6.82 -10.12
C GLU A 8 0.92 -7.65 -8.86
N THR A 9 0.90 -7.01 -7.70
CA THR A 9 0.98 -7.64 -6.39
C THR A 9 -0.12 -7.10 -5.50
N ARG A 10 -0.90 -7.99 -4.88
CA ARG A 10 -2.04 -7.63 -4.02
C ARG A 10 -1.68 -7.84 -2.55
N PHE A 11 -1.87 -6.81 -1.75
CA PHE A 11 -1.72 -6.86 -0.29
C PHE A 11 -3.08 -6.70 0.37
N MET A 12 -3.42 -7.61 1.29
CA MET A 12 -4.60 -7.46 2.13
C MET A 12 -4.21 -6.77 3.43
N LEU A 13 -4.81 -5.60 3.68
CA LEU A 13 -4.65 -4.84 4.92
C LEU A 13 -5.88 -5.08 5.78
N LYS A 14 -5.70 -5.54 7.02
CA LYS A 14 -6.78 -5.77 7.98
C LYS A 14 -6.56 -4.92 9.23
N ASN A 15 -7.58 -4.19 9.66
CA ASN A 15 -7.57 -3.53 10.96
C ASN A 15 -7.88 -4.58 12.03
N THR A 16 -6.86 -5.02 12.75
CA THR A 16 -7.00 -5.97 13.87
C THR A 16 -7.18 -5.29 15.22
N SER A 17 -7.25 -3.96 15.26
CA SER A 17 -7.45 -3.19 16.49
C SER A 17 -8.94 -3.06 16.84
N THR A 18 -9.21 -2.60 18.06
CA THR A 18 -10.57 -2.31 18.55
C THR A 18 -11.06 -0.91 18.15
N LYS A 19 -10.24 -0.11 17.46
CA LYS A 19 -10.52 1.27 17.08
C LYS A 19 -10.49 1.46 15.56
N PRO A 20 -11.19 2.46 15.01
CA PRO A 20 -11.08 2.79 13.60
C PRO A 20 -9.69 3.33 13.25
N ILE A 21 -9.26 3.06 12.02
CA ILE A 21 -8.13 3.71 11.36
C ILE A 21 -8.70 4.75 10.40
N ASP A 22 -8.36 6.03 10.59
CA ASP A 22 -8.95 7.13 9.84
C ASP A 22 -8.25 7.40 8.52
N GLN A 23 -6.96 7.04 8.44
CA GLN A 23 -6.20 7.23 7.23
C GLN A 23 -5.16 6.13 7.09
N ILE A 24 -5.12 5.55 5.90
CA ILE A 24 -4.10 4.62 5.42
C ILE A 24 -3.57 5.16 4.11
N GLN A 25 -2.26 5.20 4.00
CA GLN A 25 -1.55 5.64 2.80
C GLN A 25 -0.39 4.69 2.53
N LEU A 26 -0.25 4.29 1.27
CA LEU A 26 0.94 3.63 0.77
C LEU A 26 1.82 4.66 0.06
N GLN A 27 3.12 4.61 0.33
CA GLN A 27 4.11 5.44 -0.35
C GLN A 27 5.15 4.54 -1.01
N ALA A 28 5.30 4.69 -2.32
CA ALA A 28 6.32 4.03 -3.11
C ALA A 28 7.69 4.71 -2.91
N SER A 29 8.76 3.91 -2.82
CA SER A 29 10.13 4.43 -2.73
C SER A 29 10.71 4.91 -4.06
N CYS A 30 10.16 4.46 -5.18
CA CYS A 30 10.54 4.83 -6.53
C CYS A 30 9.28 5.08 -7.37
N GLY A 31 9.40 5.88 -8.43
CA GLY A 31 8.36 5.97 -9.48
C GLY A 31 8.23 4.71 -10.36
N CYS A 32 8.89 3.60 -9.97
CA CYS A 32 8.80 2.30 -10.62
C CYS A 32 7.71 1.40 -10.00
N LEU A 33 7.07 1.87 -8.94
CA LEU A 33 5.90 1.27 -8.33
C LEU A 33 4.69 2.19 -8.55
N THR A 34 3.63 1.66 -9.13
CA THR A 34 2.33 2.32 -9.22
C THR A 34 1.43 1.76 -8.14
N LEU A 35 0.68 2.63 -7.46
CA LEU A 35 -0.26 2.26 -6.41
C LEU A 35 -1.67 2.50 -6.91
N ASP A 36 -2.52 1.49 -6.83
CA ASP A 36 -3.95 1.66 -7.07
C ASP A 36 -4.63 2.32 -5.88
N THR A 37 -5.82 2.87 -6.14
CA THR A 37 -6.67 3.42 -5.10
C THR A 37 -7.27 2.29 -4.27
N PHE A 38 -7.22 2.43 -2.96
CA PHE A 38 -7.83 1.50 -1.99
C PHE A 38 -8.51 2.29 -0.87
N LYS A 39 -9.28 1.61 -0.02
CA LYS A 39 -9.99 2.27 1.08
C LYS A 39 -8.99 2.81 2.10
N SER A 40 -9.00 4.13 2.33
CA SER A 40 -8.10 4.79 3.28
C SER A 40 -8.59 4.76 4.73
N MET A 41 -9.85 4.39 4.98
CA MET A 41 -10.45 4.25 6.32
C MET A 41 -10.86 2.81 6.58
N LEU A 42 -10.49 2.24 7.73
CA LEU A 42 -10.88 0.88 8.12
C LEU A 42 -11.50 0.86 9.51
N ALA A 43 -12.74 0.39 9.60
CA ALA A 43 -13.38 0.08 10.87
C ALA A 43 -12.68 -1.10 11.59
N PRO A 44 -12.91 -1.31 12.89
CA PRO A 44 -12.41 -2.50 13.61
C PRO A 44 -12.79 -3.79 12.88
N GLY A 45 -11.82 -4.65 12.61
CA GLY A 45 -12.01 -5.93 11.90
C GLY A 45 -12.11 -5.82 10.37
N GLU A 46 -12.25 -4.61 9.83
CA GLU A 46 -12.40 -4.39 8.39
C GLU A 46 -11.08 -4.65 7.64
N SER A 47 -11.19 -5.08 6.39
CA SER A 47 -10.05 -5.28 5.49
C SER A 47 -10.23 -4.56 4.16
N THR A 48 -9.12 -4.14 3.56
CA THR A 48 -9.06 -3.63 2.19
C THR A 48 -7.93 -4.32 1.43
N THR A 49 -8.04 -4.37 0.11
CA THR A 49 -6.96 -4.81 -0.76
C THR A 49 -6.26 -3.59 -1.34
N ALA A 50 -4.94 -3.53 -1.20
CA ALA A 50 -4.09 -2.59 -1.90
C ALA A 50 -3.38 -3.32 -3.04
N VAL A 51 -3.47 -2.77 -4.25
CA VAL A 51 -2.85 -3.33 -5.44
C VAL A 51 -1.64 -2.46 -5.81
N VAL A 52 -0.52 -3.12 -6.08
CA VAL A 52 0.74 -2.47 -6.42
C VAL A 52 1.26 -3.09 -7.70
N GLU A 53 1.58 -2.23 -8.66
CA GLU A 53 2.19 -2.67 -9.92
C GLU A 53 3.66 -2.29 -9.94
N PHE A 54 4.52 -3.28 -10.17
CA PHE A 54 5.93 -3.04 -10.40
C PHE A 54 6.23 -2.95 -11.89
N ASN A 55 6.74 -1.80 -12.31
CA ASN A 55 7.16 -1.54 -13.67
C ASN A 55 8.69 -1.74 -13.81
N SER A 56 9.06 -2.85 -14.46
CA SER A 56 10.46 -3.24 -14.68
C SER A 56 11.14 -2.54 -15.88
N ILE A 57 10.42 -1.71 -16.67
CA ILE A 57 10.88 -1.18 -17.98
C ILE A 57 12.26 -0.49 -17.92
N LYS A 58 12.60 0.18 -16.81
CA LYS A 58 13.87 0.92 -16.65
C LYS A 58 14.82 0.30 -15.62
N LYS A 59 14.57 -0.91 -15.15
CA LYS A 59 15.43 -1.59 -14.17
C LYS A 59 16.29 -2.65 -14.86
N ARG A 60 17.61 -2.58 -14.64
CA ARG A 60 18.59 -3.58 -15.09
C ARG A 60 19.17 -4.28 -13.86
N GLY A 61 19.23 -5.60 -13.88
CA GLY A 61 19.73 -6.39 -12.76
C GLY A 61 18.78 -6.43 -11.57
N TRP A 62 19.30 -6.84 -10.42
CA TRP A 62 18.55 -6.94 -9.17
C TRP A 62 18.33 -5.56 -8.55
N SER A 63 17.11 -5.28 -8.09
CA SER A 63 16.75 -4.04 -7.42
C SER A 63 15.84 -4.35 -6.24
N ASN A 64 16.17 -3.83 -5.06
CA ASN A 64 15.23 -3.74 -3.96
C ASN A 64 14.34 -2.53 -4.16
N VAL A 65 13.04 -2.71 -3.96
CA VAL A 65 12.04 -1.65 -3.87
C VAL A 65 11.26 -1.86 -2.60
N PHE A 66 10.78 -0.77 -1.99
CA PHE A 66 10.06 -0.84 -0.73
C PHE A 66 8.81 0.02 -0.79
N LEU A 67 7.81 -0.43 -0.03
CA LEU A 67 6.55 0.28 0.18
C LEU A 67 6.49 0.68 1.65
N ILE A 68 6.16 1.93 1.90
CA ILE A 68 5.93 2.43 3.26
C ILE A 68 4.43 2.53 3.47
N LEU A 69 3.92 1.78 4.45
CA LEU A 69 2.55 1.93 4.94
C LEU A 69 2.53 2.96 6.06
N LYS A 70 1.81 4.06 5.84
CA LYS A 70 1.51 5.07 6.86
C LYS A 70 0.06 4.94 7.26
N TYR A 71 -0.22 5.00 8.55
CA TYR A 71 -1.58 5.02 9.06
C TYR A 71 -1.72 5.97 10.25
N VAL A 72 -2.93 6.50 10.43
CA VAL A 72 -3.33 7.25 11.62
C VAL A 72 -4.39 6.42 12.33
N ALA A 73 -3.99 5.83 13.45
CA ALA A 73 -4.92 5.21 14.39
C ALA A 73 -5.39 6.28 15.37
N ASN A 74 -6.65 6.19 15.77
CA ASN A 74 -7.40 7.14 16.58
C ASN A 74 -7.97 8.31 15.76
N GLY A 75 -9.31 8.38 15.72
CA GLY A 75 -10.04 9.63 15.58
C GLY A 75 -9.32 10.67 16.43
N LYS A 76 -9.02 11.85 15.86
CA LYS A 76 -8.34 12.97 16.54
C LYS A 76 -8.63 12.93 18.04
N PRO A 77 -7.63 13.11 18.92
CA PRO A 77 -7.89 13.31 20.34
C PRO A 77 -9.01 14.34 20.45
N THR A 78 -10.19 13.90 20.90
CA THR A 78 -11.24 14.83 21.28
C THR A 78 -10.73 15.44 22.57
N ASP A 79 -10.22 16.66 22.47
CA ASP A 79 -9.97 17.54 23.61
C ASP A 79 -11.24 17.70 24.46
#